data_AF-D1L5Y3-F1
#
_entry.id   AF-D1L5Y3-F1
#
_cell.length_a   1.000
_cell.length_b   1.000
_cell.length_c   1.000
_cell.angle_alpha   90.00
_cell.angle_beta   90.00
_cell.angle_gamma   90.00
#
_symmetry.space_group_name_H-M   'P 1'
#
loop_
_entity.id
_entity.type
_entity.pdbx_description
1 polymer ?
#
loop_
_entity_poly.entity_id
_entity_poly.type
_entity_poly.pdbx_seq_one_letter_code
_entity_poly.pdbx_strand_id
1 'polypeptide(L)'
;MFTRTVQTLKNSTDLVQRFTMPNIRQTFELRRFSEKEKNKQYILIFKDIILNKKDWDDVKVVAEIQERNNSLRFSIKASKQYPELTSYEKMLEAKINDIIKPTLVA
;
A
#
# COMPACT_ATOMS: atom_id res chain seq x y z
N MET A 1 16.57 -0.83 -0.33
CA MET A 1 15.37 -0.53 -1.15
C MET A 1 14.41 -1.70 -0.99
N PHE A 2 13.09 -1.46 -0.87
CA PHE A 2 12.15 -2.55 -0.65
C PHE A 2 11.24 -2.73 -1.86
N THR A 3 11.18 -3.96 -2.34
CA THR A 3 10.46 -4.33 -3.55
C THR A 3 9.56 -5.54 -3.32
N ARG A 4 8.64 -5.73 -4.25
CA ARG A 4 7.88 -6.96 -4.45
C ARG A 4 7.88 -7.29 -5.93
N THR A 5 7.77 -8.56 -6.28
CA THR A 5 7.51 -8.93 -7.67
C THR A 5 6.08 -8.58 -8.05
N VAL A 6 5.85 -8.21 -9.31
CA VAL A 6 4.50 -7.94 -9.84
C VAL A 6 3.60 -9.17 -9.68
N GLN A 7 4.15 -10.38 -9.87
CA GLN A 7 3.44 -11.63 -9.64
C GLN A 7 2.88 -11.72 -8.22
N THR A 8 3.66 -11.37 -7.20
CA THR A 8 3.21 -11.34 -5.80
C THR A 8 2.07 -10.32 -5.61
N LEU A 9 2.20 -9.14 -6.20
CA LEU A 9 1.17 -8.10 -6.11
C LEU A 9 -0.13 -8.53 -6.80
N LYS A 10 -0.05 -9.27 -7.92
CA LYS A 10 -1.23 -9.76 -8.65
C LYS A 10 -1.92 -10.93 -7.93
N ASN A 11 -1.14 -11.92 -7.51
CA ASN A 11 -1.67 -13.24 -7.15
C ASN A 11 -1.77 -13.47 -5.64
N SER A 12 -1.03 -12.70 -4.84
CA SER A 12 -0.98 -12.88 -3.37
C SER A 12 -1.56 -11.69 -2.61
N THR A 13 -2.15 -10.71 -3.32
CA THR A 13 -2.81 -9.56 -2.70
C THR A 13 -4.12 -9.22 -3.38
N ASP A 14 -5.12 -8.91 -2.56
CA ASP A 14 -6.43 -8.45 -2.99
C ASP A 14 -6.49 -6.92 -3.00
N LEU A 15 -7.12 -6.35 -4.01
CA LEU A 15 -7.36 -4.91 -4.06
C LEU A 15 -8.37 -4.52 -2.97
N VAL A 16 -7.95 -3.66 -2.04
CA VAL A 16 -8.84 -3.10 -1.00
C VAL A 16 -9.52 -1.85 -1.55
N GLN A 17 -8.72 -0.88 -2.01
CA GLN A 17 -9.25 0.37 -2.53
C GLN A 17 -8.28 1.06 -3.47
N ARG A 18 -8.83 1.75 -4.46
CA ARG A 18 -8.11 2.72 -5.29
C ARG A 18 -8.45 4.13 -4.83
N PHE A 19 -7.45 4.99 -4.75
CA PHE A 19 -7.68 6.40 -4.44
C PHE A 19 -6.66 7.30 -5.15
N THR A 20 -7.13 8.47 -5.56
CA THR A 20 -6.30 9.51 -6.15
C THR A 20 -5.99 10.57 -5.10
N MET A 21 -4.75 11.06 -5.10
CA MET A 21 -4.37 12.23 -4.33
C MET A 21 -4.09 13.39 -5.29
N PRO A 22 -5.05 14.32 -5.47
CA PRO A 22 -4.91 15.44 -6.40
C PRO A 22 -3.65 16.27 -6.16
N ASN A 23 -3.30 16.47 -4.89
CA ASN A 23 -2.12 17.24 -4.47
C ASN A 23 -0.79 16.64 -4.96
N ILE A 24 -0.76 15.33 -5.23
CA ILE A 24 0.42 14.59 -5.71
C ILE A 24 0.25 14.23 -7.20
N ARG A 25 -0.95 14.44 -7.77
CA ARG A 25 -1.34 13.99 -9.13
C ARG A 25 -1.09 12.49 -9.36
N GLN A 26 -1.15 11.69 -8.29
CA GLN A 26 -0.89 10.26 -8.33
C GLN A 26 -2.12 9.48 -7.89
N THR A 27 -2.29 8.30 -8.50
CA THR A 27 -3.32 7.32 -8.12
C THR A 27 -2.66 6.09 -7.52
N PHE A 28 -3.17 5.68 -6.37
CA PHE A 28 -2.64 4.58 -5.59
C PHE A 28 -3.64 3.42 -5.55
N GLU A 29 -3.10 2.21 -5.40
CA GLU A 29 -3.84 1.03 -4.98
C GLU A 29 -3.35 0.61 -3.61
N LEU A 30 -4.29 0.51 -2.67
CA LEU A 30 -4.08 -0.18 -1.41
C LEU A 30 -4.54 -1.63 -1.59
N ARG A 31 -3.64 -2.57 -1.33
CA ARG A 31 -3.88 -4.01 -1.48
C ARG A 31 -3.60 -4.74 -0.17
N ARG A 32 -4.32 -5.80 0.12
CA ARG A 32 -4.17 -6.63 1.33
C ARG A 32 -3.60 -7.99 0.95
N PHE A 33 -2.62 -8.49 1.68
CA PHE A 33 -2.12 -9.85 1.48
C PHE A 33 -3.18 -10.89 1.84
N SER A 34 -3.47 -11.82 0.92
CA SER A 34 -4.60 -12.75 1.01
C SER A 34 -4.40 -13.82 2.10
N GLU A 35 -3.16 -14.24 2.36
CA GLU A 35 -2.87 -15.37 3.26
C GLU A 35 -2.80 -15.01 4.76
N LYS A 36 -2.87 -13.72 5.12
CA LYS A 36 -2.56 -13.26 6.49
C LYS A 36 -3.78 -12.74 7.22
N GLU A 37 -4.73 -13.62 7.54
CA GLU A 37 -5.95 -13.25 8.28
C GLU A 37 -5.68 -12.76 9.70
N LYS A 38 -4.78 -13.42 10.45
CA LYS A 38 -4.46 -13.04 11.84
C LYS A 38 -3.58 -11.79 11.95
N ASN A 39 -2.80 -11.49 10.92
CA ASN A 39 -1.86 -10.36 10.89
C ASN A 39 -2.05 -9.65 9.55
N LYS A 40 -3.16 -8.92 9.39
CA LYS A 40 -3.48 -8.26 8.12
C LYS A 40 -2.31 -7.36 7.72
N GLN A 41 -1.75 -7.66 6.55
CA GLN A 41 -0.68 -6.87 5.94
C GLN A 41 -1.24 -6.21 4.69
N TYR A 42 -0.88 -4.95 4.52
CA TYR A 42 -1.29 -4.13 3.41
C TYR A 42 -0.07 -3.57 2.70
N ILE A 43 -0.24 -3.33 1.42
CA ILE A 43 0.79 -2.74 0.57
C ILE A 43 0.16 -1.64 -0.28
N LEU A 44 0.87 -0.51 -0.33
CA LEU A 44 0.49 0.62 -1.16
C LEU A 44 1.39 0.67 -2.38
N ILE A 45 0.79 0.73 -3.55
CA ILE A 45 1.50 0.82 -4.84
C ILE A 45 0.88 1.92 -5.71
N PHE A 46 1.61 2.38 -6.72
CA PHE A 46 1.01 3.18 -7.79
C PHE A 46 0.15 2.29 -8.69
N LYS A 47 -0.98 2.83 -9.16
CA LYS A 47 -1.97 2.11 -9.97
C LYS A 47 -1.38 1.40 -11.18
N ASP A 48 -0.47 2.07 -11.86
CA ASP A 48 0.00 1.62 -13.18
C ASP A 48 1.06 0.51 -13.09
N ILE A 49 1.53 0.18 -11.88
CA ILE A 49 2.59 -0.82 -11.67
C ILE A 49 2.18 -2.21 -12.14
N ILE A 50 0.97 -2.67 -11.78
CA ILE A 50 0.51 -4.03 -12.07
C ILE A 50 0.22 -4.23 -13.56
N LEU A 51 -0.25 -3.19 -14.24
CA LEU A 51 -0.66 -3.25 -15.65
C LEU A 51 0.53 -3.10 -16.61
N ASN A 52 1.53 -2.29 -16.24
CA ASN A 52 2.59 -1.88 -17.18
C ASN A 52 3.90 -2.66 -17.02
N LYS A 53 3.99 -3.57 -16.03
CA LYS A 53 5.21 -4.34 -15.75
C LYS A 53 4.98 -5.84 -15.86
N LYS A 54 6.06 -6.57 -16.15
CA LYS A 54 6.05 -8.03 -16.29
C LYS A 54 6.00 -8.69 -14.92
N ASP A 55 5.50 -9.91 -14.87
CA ASP A 55 5.24 -10.61 -13.60
C ASP A 55 6.51 -10.83 -12.76
N TRP A 56 7.65 -11.08 -13.42
CA TRP A 56 8.95 -11.26 -12.78
C TRP A 56 9.67 -9.95 -12.45
N ASP A 57 9.12 -8.79 -12.81
CA ASP A 57 9.74 -7.51 -12.48
C ASP A 57 9.60 -7.20 -11.00
N ASP A 58 10.71 -6.81 -10.37
CA ASP A 58 10.72 -6.23 -9.04
C ASP A 58 10.30 -4.76 -9.07
N VAL A 59 9.35 -4.41 -8.21
CA VAL A 59 8.78 -3.07 -8.17
C VAL A 59 8.89 -2.49 -6.78
N LYS A 60 9.32 -1.23 -6.73
CA LYS A 60 9.38 -0.46 -5.50
C LYS A 60 7.96 -0.11 -5.07
N VAL A 61 7.60 -0.56 -3.87
CA VAL A 61 6.28 -0.26 -3.29
C VAL A 61 6.34 1.06 -2.55
N VAL A 62 5.20 1.74 -2.45
CA VAL A 62 5.13 3.06 -1.81
C VAL A 62 5.21 2.88 -0.29
N ALA A 63 4.40 2.00 0.27
CA ALA A 63 4.39 1.71 1.70
C ALA A 63 3.99 0.26 1.97
N GLU A 64 4.38 -0.25 3.13
CA GLU A 64 3.90 -1.53 3.67
C GLU A 64 3.39 -1.28 5.08
N ILE A 65 2.18 -1.75 5.34
CA ILE A 65 1.43 -1.48 6.56
C ILE A 65 1.06 -2.81 7.19
N GLN A 66 1.23 -2.91 8.50
CA GLN A 66 0.81 -4.05 9.30
C GLN A 66 -0.25 -3.59 10.26
N GLU A 67 -1.36 -4.30 10.31
CA GLU A 67 -2.37 -4.14 11.34
C GLU A 67 -2.02 -5.02 12.53
N ARG A 68 -1.94 -4.42 13.71
CA ARG A 68 -1.71 -5.13 14.97
C ARG A 68 -2.49 -4.44 16.08
N ASN A 69 -3.25 -5.21 16.87
CA ASN A 69 -4.01 -4.70 18.02
C ASN A 69 -4.85 -3.46 17.67
N ASN A 70 -5.60 -3.50 16.56
CA ASN A 70 -6.41 -2.39 16.03
C ASN A 70 -5.62 -1.10 15.72
N SER A 71 -4.30 -1.19 15.62
CA SER A 71 -3.42 -0.09 15.22
C SER A 71 -2.70 -0.42 13.92
N LEU A 72 -2.48 0.59 13.09
CA LEU A 72 -1.69 0.46 11.87
C LEU A 72 -0.25 0.87 12.13
N ARG A 73 0.67 -0.02 11.79
CA ARG A 73 2.12 0.24 11.81
C ARG A 73 2.64 0.26 10.39
N PHE A 74 3.23 1.39 10.00
CA PHE A 74 3.93 1.53 8.73
C PHE A 74 5.32 0.92 8.85
N SER A 75 5.46 -0.36 8.49
CA SER A 75 6.75 -1.05 8.42
C SER A 75 7.68 -0.38 7.40
N ILE A 76 7.08 0.11 6.31
CA ILE A 76 7.78 0.88 5.28
C ILE A 76 6.98 2.13 4.99
N LYS A 77 7.65 3.25 5.21
CA LYS A 77 7.12 4.60 5.02
C LYS A 77 7.29 5.05 3.56
N ALA A 78 6.33 5.86 3.09
CA ALA A 78 6.35 6.44 1.76
C ALA A 78 7.61 7.26 1.50
N SER A 79 7.98 8.15 2.44
CA SER A 79 9.19 8.97 2.34
C SER A 79 10.49 8.19 2.21
N LYS A 80 10.56 6.98 2.81
CA LYS A 80 11.75 6.12 2.73
C LYS A 80 11.95 5.52 1.35
N GLN A 81 10.88 5.31 0.60
CA GLN A 81 10.95 4.79 -0.76
C GLN A 81 10.93 5.93 -1.77
N TYR A 82 10.11 6.95 -1.56
CA TYR A 82 9.92 8.07 -2.48
C TYR A 82 10.09 9.36 -1.67
N PRO A 83 11.32 9.93 -1.58
CA PRO A 83 11.59 11.11 -0.78
C PRO A 83 10.71 12.33 -1.11
N GLU A 84 10.25 12.44 -2.35
CA GLU A 84 9.28 13.44 -2.81
C GLU A 84 7.92 13.35 -2.10
N LEU A 85 7.58 12.20 -1.50
CA LEU A 85 6.37 11.99 -0.73
C LEU A 85 6.48 12.42 0.74
N THR A 86 7.65 12.90 1.18
CA THR A 86 7.89 13.28 2.59
C THR A 86 6.86 14.30 3.10
N SER A 87 6.59 15.35 2.33
CA SER A 87 5.61 16.38 2.69
C SER A 87 4.16 15.87 2.74
N TYR A 88 3.89 14.71 2.10
CA TYR A 88 2.56 14.12 2.01
C TYR A 88 2.39 12.88 2.89
N GLU A 89 3.43 12.45 3.60
CA GLU A 89 3.43 11.19 4.35
C GLU A 89 2.30 11.13 5.37
N LYS A 90 2.12 12.18 6.19
CA LYS A 90 1.03 12.22 7.18
C LYS A 90 -0.36 12.14 6.54
N MET A 91 -0.53 12.77 5.37
CA MET A 91 -1.79 12.75 4.63
C MET A 91 -2.07 11.37 4.05
N LEU A 92 -1.05 10.69 3.53
CA LEU A 92 -1.11 9.30 3.07
C LEU A 92 -1.46 8.36 4.22
N GLU A 93 -0.75 8.47 5.35
CA GLU A 93 -1.00 7.65 6.54
C GLU A 93 -2.44 7.85 7.06
N ALA A 94 -2.93 9.08 7.13
CA ALA A 94 -4.32 9.38 7.50
C ALA A 94 -5.32 8.75 6.53
N LYS A 95 -5.12 8.94 5.21
CA LYS A 95 -6.01 8.37 4.19
C LYS A 95 -6.07 6.84 4.26
N ILE A 96 -4.94 6.18 4.48
CA ILE A 96 -4.86 4.71 4.62
C ILE A 96 -5.57 4.25 5.90
N ASN A 97 -5.38 4.98 7.01
CA ASN A 97 -6.10 4.71 8.26
C ASN A 97 -7.62 4.80 8.06
N ASP A 98 -8.11 5.83 7.37
CA ASP A 98 -9.54 6.00 7.11
C ASP A 98 -10.13 4.92 6.20
N ILE A 99 -9.32 4.31 5.34
CA ILE A 99 -9.75 3.19 4.49
C ILE A 99 -9.82 1.89 5.31
N ILE A 100 -8.82 1.63 6.15
CA ILE A 100 -8.72 0.35 6.86
C ILE A 100 -9.59 0.32 8.12
N LYS A 101 -9.66 1.41 8.90
CA LYS A 101 -10.37 1.45 10.20
C LYS A 101 -11.87 1.14 10.14
N PRO A 102 -12.66 1.62 9.16
CA PRO A 102 -14.07 1.23 9.04
C PRO A 102 -14.26 -0.28 8.86
N THR A 103 -13.24 -0.96 8.33
CA THR A 103 -13.21 -2.42 8.16
C THR A 103 -12.89 -3.17 9.46
N LEU A 104 -12.63 -2.47 10.57
CA LEU A 104 -12.33 -3.07 11.89
C LEU A 104 -13.56 -3.17 12.80
N VAL A 105 -14.65 -2.48 12.46
CA VAL A 105 -15.87 -2.37 13.30
C VAL A 105 -17.05 -3.12 12.69
N ALA A 106 -16.84 -3.80 11.56
CA ALA A 106 -17.83 -4.62 10.86
C ALA A 106 -17.60 -6.11 11.10
#